data_AF-A0A427E273-F1
#
_entry.id   AF-A0A427E273-F1
#
_cell.length_a   1.000
_cell.length_b   1.000
_cell.length_c   1.000
_cell.angle_alpha   90.00
_cell.angle_beta   90.00
_cell.angle_gamma   90.00
#
_symmetry.space_group_name_H-M   'P 1'
#
loop_
_entity.id
_entity.type
_entity.pdbx_description
1 polymer ?
#
loop_
_entity_poly.entity_id
_entity_poly.type
_entity_poly.pdbx_seq_one_letter_code
_entity_poly.pdbx_strand_id
1 'polypeptide(L)'
;MKTADLHSLQALRQLREQRASSRLAAQQVRCRETRTELDKAREALHLHREKLAREAEDVYGRFSEGLSVSAWNAAQDELQRLDDEREQLQDKTEDAVRSVESEEQARQQLRREHLARQQKTLAWNALLDQRVRQDVRAGEQRDETDELPASASGLAPGVPG
;
A
#
# COMPACT_ATOMS: atom_id res chain seq x y z
N MET A 1 -3.63 20.72 29.65
CA MET A 1 -2.63 20.42 28.59
C MET A 1 -2.48 21.65 27.72
N LYS A 2 -1.26 22.07 27.38
CA LYS A 2 -1.04 23.31 26.62
C LYS A 2 -1.33 23.08 25.13
N THR A 3 -1.79 24.11 24.41
CA THR A 3 -2.03 24.05 22.94
C THR A 3 -0.81 23.58 22.17
N ALA A 4 0.38 24.00 22.58
CA ALA A 4 1.66 23.55 22.03
C ALA A 4 1.86 22.02 22.12
N ASP A 5 1.46 21.39 23.23
CA ASP A 5 1.58 19.93 23.41
C ASP A 5 0.65 19.20 22.43
N LEU A 6 -0.55 19.75 22.20
CA LEU A 6 -1.52 19.17 21.26
C LEU A 6 -1.04 19.28 19.81
N HIS A 7 -0.44 20.41 19.42
CA HIS A 7 0.19 20.56 18.09
C HIS A 7 1.37 19.61 17.90
N SER A 8 2.21 19.41 18.93
CA SER A 8 3.30 18.43 18.88
C SER A 8 2.78 17.00 18.66
N LEU A 9 1.72 16.61 19.37
CA LEU A 9 1.08 15.31 19.16
C LEU A 9 0.40 15.19 17.78
N GLN A 10 -0.14 16.27 17.24
CA GLN A 10 -0.69 16.33 15.88
C GLN A 10 0.40 16.12 14.83
N ALA A 11 1.53 16.81 14.96
CA ALA A 11 2.67 16.64 14.06
C ALA A 11 3.18 15.19 14.06
N LEU A 12 3.26 14.55 15.23
CA LEU A 12 3.63 13.12 15.33
C LEU A 12 2.61 12.20 14.65
N ARG A 13 1.31 12.52 14.68
CA ARG A 13 0.28 11.74 13.98
C ARG A 13 0.37 11.90 12.48
N GLN A 14 0.52 13.13 11.99
CA GLN A 14 0.72 13.42 10.56
C GLN A 14 1.97 12.69 10.02
N LEU A 15 3.07 12.69 10.77
CA LEU A 15 4.27 11.95 10.38
C LEU A 15 4.03 10.43 10.30
N ARG A 16 3.26 9.85 11.24
CA ARG A 16 2.89 8.43 11.20
C ARG A 16 1.97 8.11 10.02
N GLU A 17 1.06 9.00 9.67
CA GLU A 17 0.20 8.88 8.49
C GLU A 17 1.03 8.92 7.20
N GLN A 18 1.92 9.91 7.07
CA GLN A 18 2.85 10.00 5.94
C GLN A 18 3.70 8.74 5.78
N ARG A 19 4.24 8.20 6.89
CA ARG A 19 4.96 6.92 6.84
C ARG A 19 4.08 5.76 6.40
N ALA A 20 2.82 5.73 6.82
CA ALA A 20 1.87 4.69 6.41
C ALA A 20 1.51 4.82 4.91
N SER A 21 1.34 6.05 4.40
CA SER A 21 1.08 6.28 2.98
C SER A 21 2.28 5.91 2.11
N SER A 22 3.50 6.26 2.52
CA SER A 22 4.73 5.84 1.85
C SER A 22 4.90 4.32 1.81
N ARG A 23 4.60 3.63 2.92
CA ARG A 23 4.62 2.15 2.96
C ARG A 23 3.60 1.54 2.01
N LEU A 24 2.39 2.08 1.96
CA LEU A 24 1.36 1.63 1.03
C LEU A 24 1.78 1.85 -0.43
N ALA A 25 2.38 2.99 -0.75
CA ALA A 25 2.89 3.29 -2.10
C ALA A 25 4.00 2.32 -2.50
N ALA A 26 4.98 2.06 -1.61
CA ALA A 26 6.02 1.08 -1.85
C ALA A 26 5.44 -0.33 -2.08
N GLN A 27 4.44 -0.73 -1.30
CA GLN A 27 3.75 -2.00 -1.48
C GLN A 27 3.00 -2.09 -2.82
N GLN A 28 2.41 -1.00 -3.29
CA GLN A 28 1.76 -0.96 -4.60
C GLN A 28 2.76 -1.17 -5.75
N VAL A 29 3.98 -0.62 -5.62
CA VAL A 29 5.06 -0.85 -6.59
C VAL A 29 5.44 -2.33 -6.59
N ARG A 30 5.67 -2.94 -5.42
CA ARG A 30 5.96 -4.39 -5.30
C ARG A 30 4.87 -5.27 -5.91
N CYS A 31 3.60 -4.94 -5.69
CA CYS A 31 2.49 -5.66 -6.32
C CYS A 31 2.52 -5.57 -7.86
N ARG A 32 2.97 -4.43 -8.42
CA ARG A 32 3.11 -4.29 -9.88
C ARG A 32 4.28 -5.12 -10.38
N GLU A 33 5.43 -5.04 -9.73
CA GLU A 33 6.63 -5.80 -10.08
C GLU A 33 6.36 -7.31 -10.03
N THR A 34 5.76 -7.81 -8.95
CA THR A 34 5.41 -9.24 -8.83
C THR A 34 4.40 -9.70 -9.87
N ARG A 35 3.44 -8.86 -10.27
CA ARG A 35 2.55 -9.16 -11.40
C ARG A 35 3.29 -9.24 -12.73
N THR A 36 4.24 -8.33 -12.98
CA THR A 36 5.05 -8.41 -14.19
C THR A 36 5.91 -9.67 -14.23
N GLU A 37 6.41 -10.15 -13.08
CA GLU A 37 7.12 -11.43 -13.01
C GLU A 37 6.20 -12.63 -13.25
N LEU A 38 4.96 -12.59 -12.75
CA LEU A 38 3.95 -13.60 -13.07
C LEU A 38 3.63 -13.64 -14.58
N ASP A 39 3.48 -12.48 -15.22
CA ASP A 39 3.21 -12.40 -16.65
C ASP A 39 4.38 -13.00 -17.46
N LYS A 40 5.63 -12.70 -17.09
CA LYS A 40 6.83 -13.31 -17.69
C LYS A 40 6.87 -14.83 -17.49
N ALA A 41 6.55 -15.32 -16.30
CA ALA A 41 6.53 -16.77 -16.02
C ALA A 41 5.49 -17.49 -16.88
N ARG A 42 4.30 -16.90 -17.03
CA ARG A 42 3.23 -17.42 -17.90
C ARG A 42 3.62 -17.42 -19.36
N GLU A 43 4.24 -16.35 -19.83
CA GLU A 43 4.73 -16.25 -21.22
C GLU A 43 5.81 -17.30 -21.48
N ALA A 44 6.77 -17.46 -20.57
CA ALA A 44 7.80 -18.49 -20.68
C ALA A 44 7.21 -19.91 -20.75
N LEU A 45 6.23 -20.23 -19.89
CA LEU A 45 5.51 -21.50 -19.91
C LEU A 45 4.74 -21.70 -21.22
N HIS A 46 4.10 -20.66 -21.73
CA HIS A 46 3.35 -20.71 -22.99
C HIS A 46 4.27 -21.00 -24.17
N LEU A 47 5.36 -20.24 -24.31
CA LEU A 47 6.35 -20.44 -25.36
C LEU A 47 7.00 -21.83 -25.28
N HIS A 48 7.25 -22.33 -24.08
CA HIS A 48 7.81 -23.67 -23.90
C HIS A 48 6.82 -24.77 -24.30
N ARG A 49 5.53 -24.62 -23.97
CA ARG A 49 4.48 -25.56 -24.43
C ARG A 49 4.35 -25.56 -25.94
N GLU A 50 4.47 -24.40 -26.59
CA GLU A 50 4.49 -24.35 -28.06
C GLU A 50 5.72 -25.04 -28.64
N LYS A 51 6.91 -24.84 -28.06
CA LYS A 51 8.13 -25.51 -28.48
C LYS A 51 7.98 -27.03 -28.37
N LEU A 52 7.49 -27.52 -27.22
CA LEU A 52 7.23 -28.95 -27.01
C LEU A 52 6.26 -29.52 -28.06
N ALA A 53 5.17 -28.80 -28.36
CA ALA A 53 4.21 -29.23 -29.36
C ALA A 53 4.82 -29.32 -30.77
N ARG A 54 5.64 -28.34 -31.16
CA ARG A 54 6.34 -28.35 -32.45
C ARG A 54 7.36 -29.48 -32.55
N GLU A 55 8.15 -29.69 -31.49
CA GLU A 55 9.12 -30.79 -31.47
C GLU A 55 8.41 -32.15 -31.56
N ALA A 56 7.29 -32.32 -30.85
CA ALA A 56 6.49 -33.52 -30.93
C ALA A 56 5.97 -33.75 -32.36
N GLU A 57 5.41 -32.72 -33.00
CA GLU A 57 4.92 -32.78 -34.37
C GLU A 57 6.03 -33.16 -35.37
N ASP A 58 7.21 -32.55 -35.25
CA ASP A 58 8.38 -32.84 -36.09
C ASP A 58 8.85 -34.30 -35.92
N VAL A 59 8.88 -34.79 -34.68
CA VAL A 59 9.27 -36.17 -34.36
C VAL A 59 8.26 -37.16 -34.95
N TYR A 60 6.96 -36.92 -34.79
CA TYR A 60 5.92 -37.77 -35.39
C TYR A 60 5.94 -37.73 -36.92
N GLY A 61 6.21 -36.56 -37.51
CA GLY A 61 6.38 -36.41 -38.96
C GLY A 61 7.52 -37.29 -39.47
N ARG A 62 8.71 -37.16 -38.88
CA ARG A 62 9.86 -38.00 -39.27
C ARG A 62 9.64 -39.49 -38.98
N PHE A 63 8.93 -39.83 -37.92
CA PHE A 63 8.54 -41.23 -37.64
C PHE A 63 7.72 -41.82 -38.79
N SER A 64 6.76 -41.05 -39.32
CA SER A 64 5.95 -41.48 -40.48
C SER A 64 6.76 -41.66 -41.77
N GLU A 65 7.91 -40.98 -41.89
CA GLU A 65 8.85 -41.07 -43.01
C GLU A 65 9.89 -42.20 -42.87
N GLY A 66 9.85 -42.97 -41.78
CA GLY A 66 10.76 -44.10 -41.56
C GLY A 66 11.99 -43.77 -40.71
N LEU A 67 11.80 -43.02 -39.63
CA LEU A 67 12.84 -42.73 -38.64
C LEU A 67 13.50 -44.02 -38.10
N SER A 68 14.81 -44.00 -37.92
CA SER A 68 15.51 -45.13 -37.30
C SER A 68 15.14 -45.27 -35.82
N VAL A 69 15.24 -46.49 -35.27
CA VAL A 69 14.95 -46.77 -33.85
C VAL A 69 15.84 -45.95 -32.91
N SER A 70 17.11 -45.74 -33.27
CA SER A 70 18.03 -44.93 -32.45
C SER A 70 17.64 -43.46 -32.44
N ALA A 71 17.22 -42.92 -33.59
CA ALA A 71 16.74 -41.54 -33.68
C ALA A 71 15.38 -41.35 -32.98
N TRP A 72 14.53 -42.38 -33.01
CA TRP A 72 13.28 -42.39 -32.24
C TRP A 72 13.52 -42.33 -30.73
N ASN A 73 14.42 -43.18 -30.22
CA ASN A 73 14.73 -43.17 -28.79
C ASN A 73 15.32 -41.84 -28.34
N ALA A 74 16.26 -41.27 -29.13
CA ALA A 74 16.82 -39.95 -28.84
C ALA A 74 15.77 -38.84 -28.85
N ALA A 75 14.79 -38.91 -29.76
CA ALA A 75 13.67 -37.98 -29.81
C ALA A 75 12.73 -38.13 -28.59
N GLN A 76 12.49 -39.36 -28.13
CA GLN A 76 11.72 -39.60 -26.91
C GLN A 76 12.42 -39.03 -25.67
N ASP A 77 13.74 -39.21 -25.56
CA ASP A 77 14.53 -38.64 -24.45
C ASP A 77 14.46 -37.11 -24.44
N GLU A 78 14.54 -36.47 -25.62
CA GLU A 78 14.41 -35.02 -25.75
C GLU A 78 13.01 -34.54 -25.40
N LEU A 79 11.96 -35.22 -25.87
CA LEU A 79 10.57 -34.88 -25.51
C LEU A 79 10.32 -35.02 -24.01
N GLN A 80 10.87 -36.07 -23.38
CA GLN A 80 10.79 -36.24 -21.93
C GLN A 80 11.49 -35.09 -21.21
N ARG A 81 12.70 -34.70 -21.64
CA ARG A 81 13.42 -33.55 -21.06
C ARG A 81 12.59 -32.26 -21.17
N LEU A 82 11.99 -32.00 -22.34
CA LEU A 82 11.14 -30.83 -22.54
C LEU A 82 9.88 -30.88 -21.66
N ASP A 83 9.33 -32.06 -21.41
CA ASP A 83 8.19 -32.25 -20.50
C ASP A 83 8.58 -31.96 -19.04
N ASP A 84 9.74 -32.45 -18.60
CA ASP A 84 10.28 -32.16 -17.27
C ASP A 84 10.54 -30.65 -17.09
N GLU A 85 11.07 -29.98 -18.12
CA GLU A 85 11.25 -28.52 -18.14
C GLU A 85 9.90 -27.76 -18.08
N ARG A 86 8.86 -28.29 -18.73
CA ARG A 86 7.50 -27.73 -18.66
C ARG A 86 6.96 -27.79 -17.23
N GLU A 87 7.15 -28.90 -16.54
CA GLU A 87 6.73 -29.05 -15.13
C GLU A 87 7.43 -28.02 -14.24
N GLN A 88 8.75 -27.86 -14.39
CA GLN A 88 9.49 -26.84 -13.64
C GLN A 88 9.00 -25.41 -13.91
N LEU A 89 8.62 -25.09 -15.16
CA LEU A 89 8.05 -23.78 -15.51
C LEU A 89 6.64 -23.60 -14.96
N GLN A 90 5.86 -24.68 -14.86
CA GLN A 90 4.56 -24.67 -14.23
C GLN A 90 4.70 -24.38 -12.73
N ASP A 91 5.59 -25.08 -12.02
CA ASP A 91 5.85 -24.84 -10.61
C ASP A 91 6.28 -23.39 -10.34
N LYS A 92 7.18 -22.84 -11.17
CA LYS A 92 7.59 -21.43 -11.10
C LYS A 92 6.42 -20.47 -11.29
N THR A 93 5.48 -20.81 -12.19
CA THR A 93 4.29 -20.00 -12.43
C THR A 93 3.36 -20.04 -11.21
N GLU A 94 3.19 -21.21 -10.59
CA GLU A 94 2.39 -21.39 -9.38
C GLU A 94 3.02 -20.67 -8.16
N ASP A 95 4.35 -20.69 -8.03
CA ASP A 95 5.08 -19.89 -7.05
C ASP A 95 4.86 -18.38 -7.27
N ALA A 96 4.92 -17.92 -8.52
CA ALA A 96 4.67 -16.52 -8.87
C ALA A 96 3.22 -16.09 -8.55
N VAL A 97 2.24 -16.96 -8.78
CA VAL A 97 0.83 -16.72 -8.38
C VAL A 97 0.74 -16.54 -6.86
N ARG A 98 1.31 -17.46 -6.08
CA ARG A 98 1.33 -17.39 -4.61
C ARG A 98 2.01 -16.11 -4.11
N SER A 99 3.09 -15.70 -4.77
CA SER A 99 3.79 -14.44 -4.47
C SER A 99 2.86 -13.23 -4.67
N VAL A 100 2.21 -13.12 -5.83
CA VAL A 100 1.25 -12.03 -6.12
C VAL A 100 0.12 -12.00 -5.09
N GLU A 101 -0.43 -13.15 -4.71
CA GLU A 101 -1.49 -13.23 -3.70
C GLU A 101 -1.02 -12.71 -2.34
N SER A 102 0.19 -13.10 -1.90
CA SER A 102 0.74 -12.66 -0.61
C SER A 102 1.02 -11.15 -0.58
N GLU A 103 1.57 -10.58 -1.66
CA GLU A 103 1.83 -9.15 -1.78
C GLU A 103 0.52 -8.34 -1.85
N GLU A 104 -0.52 -8.87 -2.53
CA GLU A 104 -1.86 -8.30 -2.56
C GLU A 104 -2.52 -8.28 -1.17
N GLN A 105 -2.39 -9.36 -0.40
CA GLN A 105 -2.88 -9.43 0.98
C GLN A 105 -2.17 -8.39 1.86
N ALA A 106 -0.84 -8.27 1.76
CA ALA A 106 -0.07 -7.26 2.48
C ALA A 106 -0.50 -5.83 2.09
N ARG A 107 -0.78 -5.57 0.81
CA ARG A 107 -1.33 -4.29 0.34
C ARG A 107 -2.68 -3.98 0.97
N GLN A 108 -3.58 -4.96 1.06
CA GLN A 108 -4.88 -4.78 1.68
C GLN A 108 -4.77 -4.45 3.17
N GLN A 109 -3.87 -5.14 3.90
CA GLN A 109 -3.61 -4.84 5.30
C GLN A 109 -3.09 -3.41 5.48
N LEU A 110 -2.07 -3.01 4.72
CA LEU A 110 -1.53 -1.63 4.77
C LEU A 110 -2.58 -0.58 4.41
N ARG A 111 -3.48 -0.86 3.45
CA ARG A 111 -4.58 0.04 3.09
C ARG A 111 -5.53 0.25 4.27
N ARG A 112 -5.92 -0.82 4.97
CA ARG A 112 -6.79 -0.74 6.16
C ARG A 112 -6.13 0.08 7.26
N GLU A 113 -4.85 -0.19 7.54
CA GLU A 113 -4.12 0.57 8.55
C GLU A 113 -3.96 2.05 8.19
N HIS A 114 -3.68 2.35 6.92
CA HIS A 114 -3.57 3.73 6.44
C HIS A 114 -4.89 4.49 6.64
N LEU A 115 -6.02 3.91 6.23
CA LEU A 115 -7.35 4.50 6.41
C LEU A 115 -7.66 4.74 7.89
N ALA A 116 -7.36 3.78 8.77
CA ALA A 116 -7.57 3.93 10.20
C ALA A 116 -6.71 5.06 10.80
N ARG A 117 -5.47 5.24 10.33
CA ARG A 117 -4.58 6.33 10.76
C ARG A 117 -5.09 7.68 10.24
N GLN A 118 -5.47 7.75 8.97
CA GLN A 118 -6.03 8.96 8.36
C GLN A 118 -7.29 9.45 9.10
N GLN A 119 -8.22 8.54 9.41
CA GLN A 119 -9.42 8.88 10.19
C GLN A 119 -9.07 9.46 11.57
N LYS A 120 -8.08 8.87 12.25
CA LYS A 120 -7.59 9.41 13.54
C LYS A 120 -6.98 10.79 13.37
N THR A 121 -6.15 11.03 12.34
CA THR A 121 -5.58 12.35 12.10
C THR A 121 -6.66 13.39 11.86
N LEU A 122 -7.65 13.08 11.01
CA LEU A 122 -8.77 13.99 10.71
C LEU A 122 -9.58 14.34 11.96
N ALA A 123 -9.92 13.34 12.79
CA ALA A 123 -10.62 13.57 14.05
C ALA A 123 -9.83 14.46 15.01
N TRP A 124 -8.51 14.26 15.10
CA TRP A 124 -7.64 15.09 15.94
C TRP A 124 -7.50 16.52 15.42
N ASN A 125 -7.43 16.71 14.10
CA ASN A 125 -7.41 18.03 13.49
C ASN A 125 -8.69 18.81 13.86
N ALA A 126 -9.86 18.18 13.73
CA ALA A 126 -11.14 18.82 14.08
C ALA A 126 -11.21 19.25 15.56
N LEU A 127 -10.71 18.41 16.48
CA LEU A 127 -10.65 18.73 17.91
C LEU A 127 -9.69 19.89 18.21
N LEU A 128 -8.54 19.93 17.52
CA LEU A 128 -7.57 21.00 17.64
C LEU A 128 -8.11 22.32 17.11
N ASP A 129 -8.75 22.31 15.95
CA ASP A 129 -9.39 23.51 15.38
C ASP A 129 -10.47 24.05 16.33
N GLN A 130 -11.28 23.17 16.92
CA GLN A 130 -12.26 23.57 17.93
C GLN A 130 -11.59 24.20 19.16
N ARG A 131 -10.49 23.61 19.63
CA ARG A 131 -9.75 24.11 20.79
C ARG A 131 -9.14 25.49 20.52
N VAL A 132 -8.49 25.68 19.38
CA VAL A 132 -7.92 26.97 18.96
C VAL A 132 -9.02 28.04 18.92
N ARG A 133 -10.18 27.72 18.34
CA ARG A 133 -11.33 28.65 18.33
C ARG A 133 -11.89 28.98 19.72
N GLN A 134 -11.76 28.08 20.69
CA GLN A 134 -12.17 28.34 22.07
C GLN A 134 -11.15 29.22 22.80
N ASP A 135 -9.86 28.95 22.60
CA ASP A 135 -8.80 29.74 23.23
C ASP A 135 -8.77 31.19 22.66
N VAL A 136 -9.06 31.39 21.37
CA VAL A 136 -9.25 32.72 20.77
C VAL A 136 -10.42 33.46 21.41
N ARG A 137 -11.61 32.84 21.47
CA ARG A 137 -12.81 33.44 22.09
C ARG A 137 -12.60 33.77 23.58
N ALA A 138 -11.87 32.93 24.30
CA ALA A 138 -11.55 33.19 25.71
C ALA A 138 -10.54 34.34 25.87
N GLY A 139 -9.66 34.55 24.90
CA GLY A 139 -8.78 35.72 24.83
C GLY A 139 -9.58 37.00 24.60
N GLU A 140 -10.42 37.01 23.56
CA GLU A 140 -11.30 38.14 23.23
C GLU A 140 -12.17 38.55 24.43
N GLN A 141 -12.77 37.60 25.14
CA GLN A 141 -13.57 37.90 26.35
C GLN A 141 -12.75 38.50 27.49
N ARG A 142 -11.48 38.11 27.65
CA ARG A 142 -10.59 38.70 28.67
C ARG A 142 -10.23 40.13 28.31
N ASP A 143 -9.89 40.36 27.05
CA ASP A 143 -9.56 41.68 26.55
C ASP A 143 -10.77 42.63 26.68
N GLU A 144 -11.99 42.17 26.37
CA GLU A 144 -13.24 42.92 26.61
C GLU A 144 -13.50 43.22 28.10
N THR A 145 -13.09 42.34 29.01
CA THR A 145 -13.28 42.54 30.46
C THR A 145 -12.23 43.50 31.06
N ASP A 146 -11.01 43.48 30.54
CA ASP A 146 -9.92 44.42 30.93
C ASP A 146 -10.10 45.81 30.31
N GLU A 147 -10.78 45.93 29.16
CA GLU A 147 -11.11 47.21 28.52
C GLU A 147 -12.32 47.94 29.16
N LEU A 148 -13.10 47.28 30.03
CA LEU A 148 -14.14 47.96 30.81
C LEU A 148 -13.49 48.83 31.89
N PRO A 149 -13.56 50.17 31.82
CA PRO A 149 -13.06 50.98 32.92
C PRO A 149 -13.88 50.66 34.16
N ALA A 150 -13.20 50.50 35.30
CA ALA A 150 -13.80 50.48 36.64
C ALA A 150 -14.49 51.83 36.94
N SER A 151 -15.60 52.12 36.25
CA SER A 151 -16.41 53.32 36.42
C SER A 151 -17.73 52.94 37.06
N ALA A 152 -17.68 52.40 38.29
CA ALA A 152 -18.84 52.31 39.17
C ALA A 152 -18.42 51.92 40.60
N SER A 153 -17.73 52.81 41.31
CA SER A 153 -17.81 52.85 42.78
C SER A 153 -17.33 54.20 43.31
N GLY A 154 -18.26 55.00 43.83
CA GLY A 154 -17.94 56.07 44.78
C GLY A 154 -18.34 57.50 44.39
N LEU A 155 -19.54 57.74 43.84
CA LEU A 155 -20.18 59.06 43.93
C LEU A 155 -21.11 59.08 45.15
N ALA A 156 -20.65 59.69 46.24
CA ALA A 156 -21.51 60.17 47.32
C ALA A 156 -21.09 61.61 47.66
N PRO A 157 -22.01 62.61 47.63
CA PRO A 157 -21.68 64.00 47.91
C PRO A 157 -21.76 64.26 49.42
N GLY A 158 -20.69 64.78 50.02
CA GLY A 158 -20.62 65.23 51.41
C GLY A 158 -20.34 66.73 51.49
N VAL A 159 -21.31 67.46 52.03
CA VAL A 159 -21.41 68.93 52.21
C VAL A 159 -20.30 69.49 53.13
N PRO A 160 -19.75 70.70 52.89
CA PRO A 160 -18.87 71.36 53.84
C PRO A 160 -19.69 72.17 54.87
N GLY A 161 -19.28 72.10 56.14
CA GLY A 161 -19.79 72.93 57.24
C GLY A 161 -19.08 74.27 57.34
#